data_AF-A0A538HKG8-F1
#
_entry.id   AF-A0A538HKG8-F1
#
_cell.length_a   1.000
_cell.length_b   1.000
_cell.length_c   1.000
_cell.angle_alpha   90.00
_cell.angle_beta   90.00
_cell.angle_gamma   90.00
#
_symmetry.space_group_name_H-M   'P 1'
#
loop_
_entity.id
_entity.type
_entity.pdbx_description
1 polymer ?
#
loop_
_entity_poly.entity_id
_entity_poly.type
_entity_poly.pdbx_seq_one_letter_code
_entity_poly.pdbx_strand_id
1 'polypeptide(L)'
;MRNARISLILLGLTFGIWEATDIFTIDVPAVAAVFAALFLACTAWFWRRDSARAATALLVLFAFEAAVAPSLKHVMTVTKVAAFSLGVAGILAALAVLATPVRKWATR
;
A
#
# COMPACT_ATOMS: atom_id res chain seq x y z
N MET A 1 -12.11 12.21 -6.18
CA MET A 1 -10.68 12.29 -6.57
C MET A 1 -9.78 12.62 -5.40
N ARG A 2 -9.99 13.76 -4.71
CA ARG A 2 -9.30 14.07 -3.44
C ARG A 2 -9.43 12.92 -2.42
N ASN A 3 -10.62 12.32 -2.34
CA ASN A 3 -10.86 11.18 -1.43
C ASN A 3 -10.02 9.95 -1.80
N ALA A 4 -9.98 9.52 -3.05
CA ALA A 4 -9.16 8.37 -3.48
C ALA A 4 -7.66 8.59 -3.25
N ARG A 5 -7.17 9.81 -3.55
CA ARG A 5 -5.80 10.22 -3.27
C ARG A 5 -5.48 10.18 -1.78
N ILE A 6 -6.36 10.74 -0.95
CA ILE A 6 -6.22 10.71 0.52
C ILE A 6 -6.25 9.27 1.03
N SER A 7 -7.20 8.44 0.57
CA SER A 7 -7.28 7.03 0.93
C SER A 7 -6.00 6.27 0.60
N LEU A 8 -5.43 6.47 -0.59
CA LEU A 8 -4.18 5.83 -0.98
C LEU A 8 -3.00 6.29 -0.10
N ILE A 9 -2.94 7.58 0.23
CA ILE A 9 -1.91 8.11 1.14
C ILE A 9 -2.08 7.52 2.55
N LEU A 10 -3.29 7.49 3.08
CA LEU A 10 -3.56 6.96 4.41
C LEU A 10 -3.22 5.47 4.49
N LEU A 11 -3.64 4.67 3.51
CA LEU A 11 -3.32 3.24 3.46
C LEU A 11 -1.81 3.01 3.33
N GLY A 12 -1.11 3.82 2.52
CA GLY A 12 0.34 3.72 2.36
C GLY A 12 1.09 4.08 3.65
N LEU A 13 0.62 5.10 4.38
CA LEU A 13 1.14 5.43 5.70
C LEU A 13 0.83 4.34 6.73
N THR A 14 -0.37 3.77 6.71
CA THR A 14 -0.76 2.68 7.63
C THR A 14 0.18 1.50 7.48
N PHE A 15 0.43 1.02 6.25
CA PHE A 15 1.39 -0.06 6.03
C PHE A 15 2.83 0.36 6.35
N GLY A 16 3.26 1.55 5.94
CA GLY A 16 4.61 2.02 6.24
C GLY A 16 4.89 2.08 7.75
N ILE A 17 3.90 2.48 8.56
CA ILE A 17 4.00 2.50 10.02
C ILE A 17 3.91 1.09 10.60
N TRP A 18 2.99 0.26 10.10
CA TRP A 18 2.84 -1.12 10.52
C TRP A 18 4.15 -1.89 10.33
N GLU A 19 4.73 -1.82 9.15
CA GLU A 19 6.02 -2.45 8.83
C GLU A 19 7.16 -1.88 9.70
N ALA A 20 7.14 -0.57 9.99
CA ALA A 20 8.13 0.02 10.89
C ALA A 20 8.01 -0.50 12.33
N THR A 21 6.79 -0.81 12.79
CA THR A 21 6.59 -1.48 14.09
C THR A 21 7.02 -2.94 14.03
N ASP A 22 6.82 -3.61 12.89
CA ASP A 22 7.16 -5.02 12.72
C ASP A 22 8.67 -5.28 12.79
N ILE A 23 9.52 -4.29 12.47
CA ILE A 23 10.98 -4.34 12.70
C ILE A 23 11.33 -4.82 14.12
N PHE A 24 10.50 -4.54 15.12
CA PHE A 24 10.77 -4.90 16.52
C PHE A 24 10.01 -6.14 17.00
N THR A 25 9.10 -6.69 16.19
CA THR A 25 8.16 -7.74 16.62
C THR A 25 8.21 -9.01 15.78
N ILE A 26 8.80 -8.97 14.57
CA ILE A 26 8.88 -10.13 13.67
C ILE A 26 10.29 -10.72 13.59
N ASP A 27 10.37 -12.01 13.23
CA ASP A 27 11.63 -12.76 13.10
C ASP A 27 12.51 -12.27 11.94
N VAL A 28 11.97 -11.47 11.02
CA VAL A 28 12.65 -11.01 9.80
C VAL A 28 12.68 -9.47 9.69
N PRO A 29 13.34 -8.79 10.65
CA PRO A 29 13.27 -7.33 10.79
C PRO A 29 13.84 -6.57 9.58
N ALA A 30 14.79 -7.15 8.87
CA ALA A 30 15.36 -6.56 7.65
C ALA A 30 14.33 -6.45 6.52
N VAL A 31 13.43 -7.44 6.39
CA VAL A 31 12.38 -7.41 5.36
C VAL A 31 11.35 -6.36 5.71
N ALA A 32 10.90 -6.30 6.97
CA ALA A 32 10.00 -5.26 7.45
C ALA A 32 10.57 -3.84 7.24
N ALA A 33 11.87 -3.65 7.51
CA ALA A 33 12.54 -2.36 7.27
C ALA A 33 12.50 -1.94 5.79
N VAL A 34 12.67 -2.89 4.86
CA VAL A 34 12.58 -2.62 3.42
C VAL A 34 11.15 -2.26 3.02
N PHE A 35 10.15 -3.01 3.48
CA PHE A 35 8.75 -2.71 3.18
C PHE A 35 8.31 -1.38 3.77
N ALA A 36 8.68 -1.08 5.03
CA ALA A 36 8.44 0.21 5.65
C ALA A 36 9.03 1.36 4.83
N ALA A 37 10.31 1.24 4.44
CA ALA A 37 10.98 2.25 3.64
C ALA A 37 10.31 2.43 2.27
N LEU A 38 9.93 1.34 1.59
CA LEU A 38 9.26 1.39 0.29
C LEU A 38 7.87 2.04 0.40
N PHE A 39 7.03 1.60 1.35
CA PHE A 39 5.72 2.19 1.56
C PHE A 39 5.82 3.68 1.90
N LEU A 40 6.70 4.08 2.82
CA LEU A 40 6.86 5.48 3.20
C LEU A 40 7.44 6.33 2.07
N ALA A 41 8.47 5.85 1.37
CA ALA A 41 9.08 6.57 0.26
C ALA A 41 8.12 6.73 -0.93
N CYS A 42 7.43 5.67 -1.34
CA CYS A 42 6.43 5.73 -2.40
C CYS A 42 5.24 6.60 -2.01
N THR A 43 4.79 6.54 -0.76
CA THR A 43 3.71 7.40 -0.25
C THR A 43 4.13 8.87 -0.23
N ALA A 44 5.33 9.19 0.27
CA ALA A 44 5.85 10.55 0.27
C ALA A 44 6.05 11.08 -1.16
N TRP A 45 6.53 10.24 -2.08
CA TRP A 45 6.67 10.58 -3.49
C TRP A 45 5.31 10.86 -4.13
N PHE A 46 4.32 10.00 -3.90
CA PHE A 46 2.96 10.21 -4.38
C PHE A 46 2.32 11.47 -3.78
N TRP A 47 2.51 11.72 -2.48
CA TRP A 47 1.99 12.90 -1.80
C TRP A 47 2.58 14.21 -2.34
N ARG A 48 3.88 14.24 -2.66
CA ARG A 48 4.53 15.45 -3.20
C ARG A 48 4.28 15.68 -4.68
N ARG A 49 4.21 14.62 -5.50
CA ARG A 49 4.25 14.74 -6.96
C ARG A 49 2.98 14.28 -7.68
N ASP A 50 2.03 13.68 -6.96
CA ASP A 50 0.81 13.08 -7.53
C ASP A 50 1.12 12.13 -8.70
N SER A 51 2.24 11.40 -8.59
CA SER A 51 2.81 10.63 -9.70
C SER A 51 2.09 9.29 -9.89
N ALA A 52 1.64 9.02 -11.12
CA ALA A 52 1.09 7.71 -11.49
C ALA A 52 2.09 6.57 -11.28
N ARG A 53 3.40 6.82 -11.42
CA ARG A 53 4.45 5.83 -11.14
C ARG A 53 4.49 5.47 -9.65
N ALA A 54 4.38 6.47 -8.78
CA ALA A 54 4.32 6.25 -7.33
C ALA A 54 3.04 5.49 -6.93
N ALA A 55 1.90 5.83 -7.54
CA ALA A 55 0.65 5.09 -7.32
C ALA A 55 0.74 3.63 -7.81
N THR A 56 1.44 3.38 -8.92
CA THR A 56 1.69 2.02 -9.42
C THR A 56 2.63 1.23 -8.50
N ALA A 57 3.67 1.86 -7.96
CA ALA A 57 4.53 1.22 -6.98
C ALA A 57 3.75 0.83 -5.70
N LEU A 58 2.91 1.73 -5.19
CA LEU A 58 2.02 1.43 -4.07
C LEU A 58 1.04 0.30 -4.40
N LEU A 59 0.46 0.28 -5.61
CA LEU A 59 -0.39 -0.82 -6.07
C LEU A 59 0.32 -2.17 -5.99
N VAL A 60 1.57 -2.25 -6.45
CA VAL A 60 2.36 -3.49 -6.40
C VAL A 60 2.64 -3.90 -4.96
N LEU A 61 3.01 -2.96 -4.09
CA LEU A 61 3.26 -3.22 -2.68
C LEU A 61 1.99 -3.77 -1.98
N PHE A 62 0.84 -3.14 -2.18
CA PHE A 62 -0.43 -3.65 -1.62
C PHE A 62 -0.84 -5.00 -2.18
N ALA A 63 -0.60 -5.25 -3.47
CA ALA A 63 -0.88 -6.53 -4.10
C ALA A 63 0.01 -7.64 -3.53
N PHE A 64 1.29 -7.33 -3.28
CA PHE A 64 2.21 -8.25 -2.62
C PHE A 64 1.71 -8.60 -1.21
N GLU A 65 1.38 -7.61 -0.40
CA GLU A 65 0.85 -7.81 0.95
C GLU A 65 -0.44 -8.65 0.95
N ALA A 66 -1.39 -8.34 0.08
CA ALA A 66 -2.62 -9.10 -0.04
C ALA A 66 -2.38 -10.55 -0.51
N ALA A 67 -1.38 -10.79 -1.37
CA ALA A 67 -1.05 -12.13 -1.82
C ALA A 67 -0.31 -12.96 -0.75
N VAL A 68 0.57 -12.33 0.02
CA VAL A 68 1.44 -13.01 0.97
C VAL A 68 0.77 -13.21 2.33
N ALA A 69 -0.01 -12.24 2.83
CA ALA A 69 -0.59 -12.28 4.17
C ALA A 69 -1.32 -13.60 4.52
N PRO A 70 -2.15 -14.21 3.63
CA PRO A 70 -2.82 -15.48 3.93
C PRO A 70 -1.87 -16.68 4.06
N SER A 71 -0.70 -16.62 3.42
CA SER A 71 0.28 -17.70 3.37
C SER A 71 1.18 -17.77 4.62
N LEU A 72 1.26 -16.69 5.40
CA LEU A 72 2.09 -16.61 6.59
C LEU A 72 1.59 -17.56 7.67
N LYS A 73 2.35 -18.59 8.04
CA LYS A 73 1.90 -19.62 9.00
C LYS A 73 2.07 -19.22 10.47
N HIS A 74 3.05 -18.37 10.77
CA HIS A 74 3.46 -18.01 12.14
C HIS A 74 2.72 -16.79 12.70
N VAL A 75 1.86 -16.15 11.90
CA VAL A 75 1.15 -14.92 12.26
C VAL A 75 -0.28 -15.24 12.73
N MET A 76 -0.82 -14.44 13.66
CA MET A 76 -2.21 -14.56 14.11
C MET A 76 -3.19 -14.38 12.95
N THR A 77 -4.29 -15.16 12.92
CA THR A 77 -5.32 -15.06 11.86
C THR A 77 -5.87 -13.64 11.70
N VAL A 78 -6.08 -12.93 12.81
CA VAL A 78 -6.58 -11.54 12.79
C VAL A 78 -5.63 -10.62 12.02
N THR A 79 -4.33 -10.73 12.27
CA THR A 79 -3.31 -9.95 11.57
C THR A 79 -3.28 -10.25 10.07
N LYS A 80 -3.41 -11.52 9.67
CA LYS A 80 -3.49 -11.90 8.25
C LYS A 80 -4.71 -11.28 7.56
N VAL A 81 -5.86 -11.34 8.23
CA VAL A 81 -7.11 -10.77 7.71
C VAL A 81 -7.00 -9.25 7.61
N ALA A 82 -6.40 -8.59 8.59
CA ALA A 82 -6.16 -7.15 8.57
C ALA A 82 -5.23 -6.75 7.41
N ALA A 83 -4.07 -7.39 7.29
CA ALA A 83 -3.11 -7.14 6.20
C ALA A 83 -3.73 -7.41 4.83
N PHE A 84 -4.44 -8.53 4.67
CA PHE A 84 -5.17 -8.84 3.44
C PHE A 84 -6.21 -7.76 3.09
N SER A 85 -7.05 -7.40 4.05
CA SER A 85 -8.14 -6.44 3.82
C SER A 85 -7.62 -5.04 3.51
N LEU A 86 -6.58 -4.59 4.23
CA LEU A 86 -5.92 -3.33 3.95
C LEU A 86 -5.19 -3.35 2.60
N GLY A 87 -4.55 -4.47 2.24
CA GLY A 87 -3.95 -4.66 0.92
C GLY A 87 -4.97 -4.54 -0.20
N VAL A 88 -6.11 -5.23 -0.09
CA VAL A 88 -7.22 -5.11 -1.06
C VAL A 88 -7.75 -3.68 -1.13
N ALA A 89 -7.95 -3.01 0.01
CA ALA A 89 -8.37 -1.60 0.02
C ALA A 89 -7.34 -0.69 -0.67
N GLY A 90 -6.04 -0.95 -0.47
CA GLY A 90 -4.94 -0.23 -1.11
C GLY A 90 -4.92 -0.42 -2.62
N ILE A 91 -5.13 -1.65 -3.09
CA ILE A 91 -5.28 -1.98 -4.51
C ILE A 91 -6.44 -1.18 -5.13
N LEU A 92 -7.62 -1.22 -4.51
CA LEU A 92 -8.80 -0.50 -5.00
C LEU A 92 -8.57 1.02 -5.03
N ALA A 93 -7.93 1.58 -3.99
CA ALA A 93 -7.60 3.00 -3.94
C ALA A 93 -6.59 3.39 -5.04
N ALA A 94 -5.56 2.56 -5.27
CA ALA A 94 -4.55 2.81 -6.30
C ALA A 94 -5.14 2.71 -7.71
N LEU A 95 -5.99 1.71 -7.97
CA LEU A 95 -6.73 1.59 -9.24
C LEU A 95 -7.65 2.80 -9.47
N ALA A 96 -8.36 3.26 -8.44
CA ALA A 96 -9.20 4.46 -8.54
C ALA A 96 -8.39 5.72 -8.88
N VAL A 97 -7.17 5.86 -8.36
CA VAL A 97 -6.25 6.94 -8.74
C VAL A 97 -5.78 6.78 -10.20
N LEU A 98 -5.34 5.58 -10.59
CA LEU A 98 -4.77 5.30 -11.91
C LEU A 98 -5.79 5.29 -13.06
N ALA A 99 -7.07 5.06 -12.80
CA ALA A 99 -8.13 5.13 -13.80
C ALA A 99 -8.46 6.59 -14.23
N THR A 100 -7.94 7.59 -13.50
CA THR A 100 -8.29 9.00 -13.69
C THR A 100 -7.79 9.61 -15.02
N PRO A 101 -6.55 9.37 -15.48
CA PRO A 101 -6.09 9.86 -16.78
C PRO A 101 -6.97 9.33 -17.91
N VAL A 102 -7.26 8.03 -17.93
CA VAL A 102 -8.11 7.38 -18.97
C VAL A 102 -9.47 8.05 -19.08
N ARG A 103 -10.08 8.41 -17.94
CA ARG A 103 -11.39 9.07 -17.90
C ARG A 103 -11.39 10.49 -18.45
N LYS A 104 -10.28 11.24 -18.32
CA LYS A 104 -10.16 12.61 -18.86
C LYS A 104 -10.01 12.64 -20.39
N TRP A 105 -9.47 11.58 -20.99
CA TRP A 105 -9.34 11.44 -22.44
C TRP A 105 -10.59 10.87 -23.09
N ALA A 106 -11.34 10.01 -22.39
CA ALA A 106 -12.57 9.40 -22.90
C ALA A 106 -13.81 10.34 -22.91
N THR A 107 -13.76 11.49 -22.23
CA THR A 107 -14.86 12.45 -22.13
C THR A 107 -14.59 13.77 -22.86
N ARG A 108 -13.62 13.79 -23.78
CA ARG A 108 -13.37 14.90 -24.71
C ARG A 108 -13.62 14.43 -26.12
#